data_AF-A0A8S7IEY6-F1
#
_entry.id   AF-A0A8S7IEY6-F1
#
_cell.length_a   1.000
_cell.length_b   1.000
_cell.length_c   1.000
_cell.angle_alpha   90.00
_cell.angle_beta   90.00
_cell.angle_gamma   90.00
#
_symmetry.space_group_name_H-M   'P 1'
#
loop_
_entity.id
_entity.type
_entity.pdbx_description
1 polymer ?
#
loop_
_entity_poly.entity_id
_entity_poly.type
_entity_poly.pdbx_seq_one_letter_code
_entity_poly.pdbx_strand_id
1 'polypeptide(L)'
;MHVRSRLWLTILSLFLTLWLISGFLPLSVVNQIILTLVSVVAAGLVLWYQWRCLSSRRDIPEKAGDDGLPPEYFQGHVLLVAGNSDAWFESGQAYRETASGWYLRVDTPEQMRILAERLSYNRPALCGQVVVMLGLLPEQHTSDEAFLPWLRNWQRAVMQCRQWLNTTPPVLVTLMVSEPSPQNTSLNKHSAHWFTLTPDLPGMHIRLTEAGAIPAEEWLLACDAASRLRCVSELLWLNAMLSWYNRVTDALTDICRQEHFYFRPVAVGFCLTSVAAHPGNLWQQQLTSLTALPPSAGVSSQALPLPDILLSGIPRHRGLSHWHRLCRQTGAIVGVFLLLAILASFMNNQRLVRSVGEHLTAWHRMSGYSSESKTTALQRLQADNQLLNDWQQRGVPQRYGLGLYQGMWLISPVERAISERVAPLPPRPVIQKVTQTPKTVRLNSLALFDAGKWTLKPGATKWLVNALVDIKAKAGWLIVVSGHTDNTGDPQRNQALSLKRAEAVRDW
;
A
#
# COMPACT_ATOMS: atom_id res chain seq x y z
N MET A 1 13.36 6.38 -18.10
CA MET A 1 11.98 6.25 -17.53
C MET A 1 11.91 6.41 -16.01
N HIS A 2 12.91 5.97 -15.24
CA HIS A 2 12.94 6.05 -13.77
C HIS A 2 12.73 7.44 -13.14
N VAL A 3 13.14 8.52 -13.82
CA VAL A 3 12.95 9.86 -13.26
C VAL A 3 11.53 10.37 -13.50
N ARG A 4 10.89 9.99 -14.61
CA ARG A 4 9.46 10.27 -14.81
C ARG A 4 8.63 9.61 -13.71
N SER A 5 8.91 8.37 -13.32
CA SER A 5 8.18 7.70 -12.23
C SER A 5 8.41 8.39 -10.86
N ARG A 6 9.62 8.88 -10.56
CA ARG A 6 9.86 9.67 -9.34
C ARG A 6 9.11 11.00 -9.32
N LEU A 7 9.03 11.69 -10.46
CA LEU A 7 8.22 12.92 -10.61
C LEU A 7 6.73 12.63 -10.40
N TRP A 8 6.21 11.53 -10.97
CA TRP A 8 4.82 11.12 -10.75
C TRP A 8 4.53 10.78 -9.28
N LEU A 9 5.48 10.15 -8.58
CA LEU A 9 5.34 9.84 -7.15
C LEU A 9 5.34 11.11 -6.28
N THR A 10 6.17 12.12 -6.59
CA THR A 10 6.16 13.38 -5.82
C THR A 10 4.89 14.19 -6.08
N ILE A 11 4.40 14.21 -7.33
CA ILE A 11 3.11 14.83 -7.68
C ILE A 11 1.97 14.13 -6.96
N LEU A 12 1.94 12.79 -6.97
CA LEU A 12 0.93 12.00 -6.25
C LEU A 12 0.97 12.29 -4.75
N SER A 13 2.17 12.32 -4.15
CA SER A 13 2.34 12.63 -2.74
C SER A 13 1.84 14.05 -2.41
N LEU A 14 2.15 15.04 -3.24
CA LEU A 14 1.67 16.42 -3.05
C LEU A 14 0.14 16.50 -3.16
N PHE A 15 -0.45 15.82 -4.14
CA PHE A 15 -1.90 15.79 -4.31
C PHE A 15 -2.59 15.18 -3.07
N LEU A 16 -2.08 14.05 -2.56
CA LEU A 16 -2.63 13.38 -1.38
C LEU A 16 -2.46 14.21 -0.10
N THR A 17 -1.34 14.91 0.07
CA THR A 17 -1.15 15.78 1.25
C THR A 17 -2.07 16.99 1.19
N LEU A 18 -2.22 17.63 0.04
CA LEU A 18 -3.15 18.74 -0.14
C LEU A 18 -4.60 18.30 0.12
N TRP A 19 -4.98 17.10 -0.34
CA TRP A 19 -6.29 16.53 -0.07
C TRP A 19 -6.50 16.26 1.43
N LEU A 20 -5.48 15.76 2.14
CA LEU A 20 -5.56 15.54 3.59
C LEU A 20 -5.77 16.87 4.36
N ILE A 21 -5.03 17.92 3.99
CA ILE A 21 -5.06 19.24 4.65
C ILE A 21 -6.40 19.94 4.47
N SER A 22 -6.90 19.97 3.24
CA SER A 22 -8.17 20.61 2.91
C SER A 22 -9.37 19.79 3.42
N GLY A 23 -9.31 18.47 3.22
CA GLY A 23 -10.43 17.56 3.36
C GLY A 23 -10.66 17.02 4.75
N PHE A 24 -9.62 16.69 5.53
CA PHE A 24 -9.77 15.92 6.79
C PHE A 24 -9.32 16.66 8.05
N LEU A 25 -8.34 17.55 7.95
CA LEU A 25 -7.75 18.22 9.11
C LEU A 25 -8.64 19.38 9.64
N PRO A 26 -8.99 19.40 10.94
CA PRO A 26 -9.82 20.43 11.56
C PRO A 26 -8.97 21.67 11.92
N LEU A 27 -8.36 22.27 10.91
CA LEU A 27 -7.48 23.44 11.06
C LEU A 27 -8.24 24.74 10.75
N SER A 28 -7.79 25.84 11.34
CA SER A 28 -8.22 27.19 10.94
C SER A 28 -7.83 27.47 9.49
N VAL A 29 -8.53 28.38 8.83
CA VAL A 29 -8.25 28.77 7.43
C VAL A 29 -6.80 29.24 7.28
N VAL A 30 -6.29 30.00 8.25
CA VAL A 30 -4.90 30.47 8.28
C VAL A 30 -3.91 29.30 8.34
N ASN A 31 -4.14 28.33 9.23
CA ASN A 31 -3.25 27.17 9.35
C ASN A 31 -3.31 26.26 8.12
N GLN A 32 -4.46 26.15 7.45
CA GLN A 32 -4.58 25.44 6.17
C GLN A 32 -3.75 26.13 5.07
N ILE A 33 -3.81 27.46 4.96
CA ILE A 33 -3.02 28.21 3.97
C ILE A 33 -1.51 28.05 4.24
N ILE A 34 -1.08 28.12 5.50
CA ILE A 34 0.33 27.93 5.87
C ILE A 34 0.79 26.51 5.51
N LEU A 35 0.05 25.47 5.89
CA LEU A 35 0.47 24.08 5.66
C LEU A 35 0.48 23.71 4.17
N THR A 36 -0.47 24.23 3.40
CA THR A 36 -0.50 24.04 1.93
C THR A 36 0.69 24.72 1.27
N LEU A 37 1.02 25.96 1.66
CA LEU A 37 2.19 26.67 1.14
C LEU A 37 3.48 25.91 1.44
N VAL A 38 3.67 25.44 2.67
CA VAL A 38 4.84 24.65 3.08
C VAL A 38 4.95 23.36 2.26
N SER A 39 3.83 22.66 2.05
CA SER A 39 3.79 21.42 1.28
C SER A 39 4.17 21.64 -0.19
N VAL A 40 3.66 22.72 -0.81
CA VAL A 40 3.98 23.09 -2.20
C VAL A 40 5.45 23.48 -2.33
N VAL A 41 5.99 24.28 -1.40
CA VAL A 41 7.41 24.68 -1.41
C VAL A 41 8.32 23.46 -1.25
N ALA A 42 8.01 22.56 -0.31
CA ALA A 42 8.78 21.33 -0.12
C ALA A 42 8.76 20.44 -1.38
N ALA A 43 7.60 20.25 -2.01
CA ALA A 43 7.50 19.50 -3.27
C ALA A 43 8.27 20.18 -4.41
N GLY A 44 8.21 21.52 -4.51
CA GLY A 44 8.95 22.31 -5.47
C GLY A 44 10.47 22.15 -5.32
N LEU A 45 10.99 22.18 -4.08
CA LEU A 45 12.41 21.95 -3.79
C LEU A 45 12.84 20.54 -4.18
N VAL A 46 12.03 19.53 -3.88
CA VAL A 46 12.32 18.13 -4.26
C VAL A 46 12.30 17.96 -5.78
N LEU A 47 11.33 18.54 -6.48
CA LEU A 47 11.26 18.52 -7.95
C LEU A 47 12.44 19.25 -8.58
N TRP A 48 12.83 20.41 -8.03
CA TRP A 48 13.99 21.16 -8.48
C TRP A 48 15.29 20.38 -8.29
N TYR A 49 15.48 19.74 -7.13
CA TYR A 49 16.63 18.88 -6.87
C TYR A 49 16.69 17.70 -7.84
N GLN A 50 15.56 17.01 -8.06
CA GLN A 50 15.47 15.91 -9.03
C GLN A 50 15.79 16.36 -10.45
N TRP A 51 15.30 17.55 -10.86
CA TRP A 51 15.59 18.13 -12.17
C TRP A 51 17.04 18.59 -12.32
N ARG A 52 17.67 19.12 -11.27
CA ARG A 52 19.08 19.50 -11.29
C ARG A 52 20.00 18.28 -11.41
N CYS A 53 19.70 17.20 -10.69
CA CYS A 53 20.42 15.93 -10.81
C CYS A 53 20.24 15.28 -12.19
N LEU A 54 19.11 15.51 -12.86
CA LEU A 54 18.88 15.08 -14.25
C LEU A 54 19.74 15.86 -15.24
N SER A 55 19.78 17.18 -15.14
CA SER A 55 20.49 18.03 -16.09
C SER A 55 22.01 17.80 -16.05
N SER A 56 22.57 17.57 -14.86
CA SER A 56 23.99 17.20 -14.71
C SER A 56 24.35 15.81 -15.27
N ARG A 57 23.36 15.00 -15.67
CA ARG A 57 23.53 13.64 -16.20
C ARG A 57 23.25 13.51 -17.71
N ARG A 58 22.73 14.56 -18.35
CA ARG A 58 22.51 14.59 -19.81
C ARG A 58 23.81 14.72 -20.61
N ASP A 59 24.92 15.11 -19.97
CA ASP A 59 26.23 15.23 -20.60
C ASP A 59 26.98 13.89 -20.75
N ILE A 60 26.38 12.77 -20.32
CA ILE A 60 26.87 11.42 -20.67
C ILE A 60 26.19 11.04 -21.99
N PRO A 61 26.92 10.91 -23.12
CA PRO A 61 26.30 10.72 -24.43
C PRO A 61 25.42 9.45 -24.47
N GLU A 62 24.12 9.67 -24.65
CA GLU A 62 23.04 8.67 -24.84
C GLU A 62 23.26 7.73 -26.05
N LYS A 63 24.31 7.94 -26.85
CA LYS A 63 24.59 7.18 -28.10
C LYS A 63 25.41 5.90 -27.94
N ALA A 64 25.84 5.53 -26.73
CA ALA A 64 26.52 4.25 -26.46
C ALA A 64 25.70 3.30 -25.57
N GLY A 65 24.41 3.58 -25.37
CA GLY A 65 23.68 3.26 -24.13
C GLY A 65 22.85 1.98 -24.08
N ASP A 66 22.63 1.27 -25.19
CA ASP A 66 21.82 0.02 -25.22
C ASP A 66 22.48 -1.13 -26.00
N ASP A 67 23.63 -0.89 -26.64
CA ASP A 67 24.36 -1.93 -27.37
C ASP A 67 25.02 -2.91 -26.39
N GLY A 68 24.31 -4.01 -26.13
CA GLY A 68 24.82 -5.19 -25.46
C GLY A 68 24.35 -5.44 -24.03
N LEU A 69 23.39 -4.66 -23.51
CA LEU A 69 22.76 -4.97 -22.23
C LEU A 69 21.64 -6.01 -22.39
N PRO A 70 21.52 -6.98 -21.46
CA PRO A 70 20.51 -8.03 -21.52
C PRO A 70 19.09 -7.47 -21.40
N PRO A 71 18.10 -8.01 -22.14
CA PRO A 71 16.68 -7.65 -22.01
C PRO A 71 16.18 -7.64 -20.55
N GLU A 72 15.26 -6.74 -20.19
CA GLU A 72 14.76 -6.62 -18.80
C GLU A 72 14.09 -7.90 -18.29
N TYR A 73 13.59 -8.74 -19.20
CA TYR A 73 12.92 -10.01 -18.93
C TYR A 73 13.83 -11.23 -19.05
N PHE A 74 15.14 -11.04 -19.27
CA PHE A 74 16.10 -12.14 -19.32
C PHE A 74 16.05 -12.95 -18.01
N GLN A 75 15.94 -14.27 -18.13
CA GLN A 75 15.76 -15.17 -16.99
C GLN A 75 17.08 -15.82 -16.52
N GLY A 76 18.18 -15.63 -17.26
CA GLY A 76 19.50 -16.15 -16.94
C GLY A 76 20.32 -15.21 -16.04
N HIS A 77 21.57 -15.58 -15.79
CA HIS A 77 22.51 -14.77 -15.01
C HIS A 77 23.18 -13.71 -15.88
N VAL A 78 23.49 -12.54 -15.32
CA VAL A 78 24.28 -11.52 -16.03
C VAL A 78 25.70 -11.57 -15.50
N LEU A 79 26.65 -12.02 -16.32
CA LEU A 79 28.03 -12.22 -15.93
C LEU A 79 28.88 -11.01 -16.34
N LEU A 80 29.55 -10.40 -15.37
CA LEU A 80 30.64 -9.47 -15.64
C LEU A 80 31.94 -10.28 -15.73
N VAL A 81 32.50 -10.42 -16.94
CA VAL A 81 33.72 -11.20 -17.18
C VAL A 81 34.93 -10.33 -16.89
N ALA A 82 35.61 -10.64 -15.79
CA ALA A 82 36.74 -9.92 -15.22
C ALA A 82 38.05 -10.70 -15.39
N GLY A 83 39.16 -9.97 -15.36
CA GLY A 83 40.49 -10.55 -15.51
C GLY A 83 40.99 -10.36 -16.94
N ASN A 84 41.02 -11.44 -17.71
CA ASN A 84 41.58 -11.45 -19.07
C ASN A 84 40.44 -11.60 -20.09
N SER A 85 39.52 -10.65 -20.07
CA SER A 85 38.29 -10.64 -20.86
C SER A 85 38.52 -11.00 -22.33
N ASP A 86 39.59 -10.46 -22.95
CA ASP A 86 39.98 -10.69 -24.34
C ASP A 86 40.03 -12.17 -24.75
N ALA A 87 40.32 -13.08 -23.82
CA ALA A 87 40.40 -14.50 -24.13
C ALA A 87 39.02 -15.17 -24.33
N TRP A 88 37.95 -14.61 -23.78
CA TRP A 88 36.58 -15.17 -23.85
C TRP A 88 35.71 -14.58 -24.97
N PHE A 89 36.14 -13.47 -25.57
CA PHE A 89 35.39 -12.73 -26.59
C PHE A 89 36.18 -12.61 -27.89
N GLU A 90 35.48 -12.59 -29.01
CA GLU A 90 36.09 -12.26 -30.30
C GLU A 90 36.43 -10.76 -30.37
N SER A 91 37.32 -10.39 -31.28
CA SER A 91 37.71 -8.98 -31.46
C SER A 91 36.50 -8.11 -31.78
N GLY A 92 36.29 -7.04 -31.01
CA GLY A 92 35.14 -6.13 -31.16
C GLY A 92 33.82 -6.62 -30.54
N GLN A 93 33.77 -7.82 -29.95
CA GLN A 93 32.56 -8.35 -29.31
C GLN A 93 32.40 -7.80 -27.88
N ALA A 94 31.30 -7.09 -27.64
CA ALA A 94 30.99 -6.49 -26.33
C ALA A 94 30.31 -7.47 -25.35
N TYR A 95 29.56 -8.45 -25.88
CA TYR A 95 28.86 -9.45 -25.08
C TYR A 95 28.71 -10.79 -25.82
N ARG A 96 28.47 -11.86 -25.06
CA ARG A 96 28.08 -13.18 -25.58
C ARG A 96 26.81 -13.65 -24.87
N GLU A 97 25.87 -14.16 -25.65
CA GLU A 97 24.60 -14.67 -25.15
C GLU A 97 24.57 -16.20 -25.16
N THR A 98 24.01 -16.77 -24.11
CA THR A 98 23.70 -18.18 -23.96
C THR A 98 22.31 -18.30 -23.33
N ALA A 99 21.73 -19.52 -23.32
CA ALA A 99 20.43 -19.75 -22.69
C ALA A 99 20.46 -19.52 -21.16
N SER A 100 21.62 -19.72 -20.53
CA SER A 100 21.83 -19.65 -19.08
C SER A 100 22.41 -18.32 -18.60
N GLY A 101 23.13 -17.61 -19.46
CA GLY A 101 23.96 -16.47 -19.07
C GLY A 101 24.16 -15.44 -20.17
N TRP A 102 24.22 -14.18 -19.75
CA TRP A 102 24.61 -13.04 -20.58
C TRP A 102 25.97 -12.54 -20.12
N TYR A 103 27.01 -12.75 -20.94
CA TYR A 103 28.39 -12.44 -20.61
C TYR A 103 28.76 -11.06 -21.13
N LEU A 104 29.06 -10.13 -20.24
CA LEU A 104 29.52 -8.78 -20.55
C LEU A 104 31.03 -8.70 -20.40
N ARG A 105 31.68 -8.17 -21.44
CA ARG A 105 33.13 -7.95 -21.46
C ARG A 105 33.53 -6.81 -20.51
N VAL A 106 34.51 -7.05 -19.66
CA VAL A 106 35.09 -6.04 -18.76
C VAL A 106 36.61 -6.04 -18.87
N ASP A 107 37.17 -5.02 -19.50
CA ASP A 107 38.59 -4.93 -19.79
C ASP A 107 39.37 -4.29 -18.64
N THR A 108 38.73 -3.38 -17.90
CA THR A 108 39.35 -2.72 -16.74
C THR A 108 38.51 -2.81 -15.46
N PRO A 109 39.15 -2.80 -14.27
CA PRO A 109 38.43 -2.78 -12.99
C PRO A 109 37.47 -1.58 -12.86
N GLU A 110 37.80 -0.44 -13.47
CA GLU A 110 36.96 0.76 -13.47
C GLU A 110 35.70 0.59 -14.32
N GLN A 111 35.83 -0.07 -15.48
CA GLN A 111 34.71 -0.38 -16.35
C GLN A 111 33.68 -1.26 -15.64
N MET A 112 34.12 -2.18 -14.76
CA MET A 112 33.21 -3.01 -13.95
C MET A 112 32.25 -2.15 -13.13
N ARG A 113 32.78 -1.13 -12.45
CA ARG A 113 32.00 -0.20 -11.64
C ARG A 113 31.00 0.57 -12.50
N ILE A 114 31.43 1.04 -13.67
CA ILE A 114 30.57 1.78 -14.62
C ILE A 114 29.44 0.87 -15.13
N LEU A 115 29.73 -0.40 -15.44
CA LEU A 115 28.71 -1.36 -15.89
C LEU A 115 27.72 -1.71 -14.77
N ALA A 116 28.18 -1.88 -13.53
CA ALA A 116 27.30 -2.10 -12.38
C ALA A 116 26.38 -0.89 -12.13
N GLU A 117 26.91 0.33 -12.23
CA GLU A 117 26.13 1.57 -12.15
C GLU A 117 25.09 1.63 -13.28
N ARG A 118 25.49 1.37 -14.53
CA ARG A 118 24.59 1.33 -15.69
C ARG A 118 23.49 0.30 -15.55
N LEU A 119 23.80 -0.92 -15.10
CA LEU A 119 22.83 -1.98 -14.84
C LEU A 119 21.83 -1.57 -13.76
N SER A 120 22.30 -0.94 -12.67
CA SER A 120 21.43 -0.47 -11.58
C SER A 120 20.41 0.58 -12.03
N TYR A 121 20.80 1.41 -13.00
CA TYR A 121 19.96 2.48 -13.51
C TYR A 121 19.03 2.02 -14.64
N ASN A 122 19.55 1.21 -15.58
CA ASN A 122 18.81 0.80 -16.77
C ASN A 122 17.97 -0.46 -16.52
N ARG A 123 18.46 -1.43 -15.75
CA ARG A 123 17.84 -2.76 -15.56
C ARG A 123 17.89 -3.20 -14.08
N PRO A 124 17.20 -2.51 -13.16
CA PRO A 124 17.26 -2.79 -11.71
C PRO A 124 16.74 -4.17 -11.31
N ALA A 125 15.95 -4.83 -12.18
CA ALA A 125 15.47 -6.19 -11.98
C ALA A 125 16.61 -7.21 -12.04
N LEU A 126 17.61 -6.96 -12.88
CA LEU A 126 18.73 -7.87 -13.13
C LEU A 126 19.85 -7.72 -12.09
N CYS A 127 19.87 -6.65 -11.28
CA CYS A 127 20.92 -6.44 -10.27
C CYS A 127 21.08 -7.60 -9.28
N GLY A 128 19.98 -8.30 -8.95
CA GLY A 128 20.04 -9.50 -8.09
C GLY A 128 20.55 -10.76 -8.80
N GLN A 129 20.68 -10.71 -10.13
CA GLN A 129 21.14 -11.80 -10.99
C GLN A 129 22.55 -11.57 -11.54
N VAL A 130 23.18 -10.45 -11.16
CA VAL A 130 24.55 -10.14 -11.56
C VAL A 130 25.53 -11.05 -10.82
N VAL A 131 26.35 -11.75 -11.58
CA VAL A 131 27.44 -12.61 -11.12
C VAL A 131 28.73 -12.03 -11.68
N VAL A 132 29.82 -12.06 -10.92
CA VAL A 132 31.13 -11.71 -11.48
C VAL A 132 31.87 -13.00 -11.81
N MET A 133 32.31 -13.15 -13.04
CA MET A 133 33.18 -14.24 -13.47
C MET A 133 34.61 -13.74 -13.50
N LEU A 134 35.45 -14.25 -12.61
CA LEU A 134 36.87 -13.97 -12.56
C LEU A 134 37.64 -15.05 -13.33
N GLY A 135 38.12 -14.69 -14.51
CA GLY A 135 38.92 -15.52 -15.37
C GLY A 135 40.39 -15.52 -14.97
N LEU A 136 40.91 -16.67 -14.56
CA LEU A 136 42.32 -16.88 -14.23
C LEU A 136 43.01 -17.65 -15.36
N LEU A 137 43.98 -17.01 -16.01
CA LEU A 137 44.79 -17.60 -17.08
C LEU A 137 46.27 -17.52 -16.69
N PRO A 138 46.80 -18.48 -15.91
CA PRO A 138 48.17 -18.43 -15.41
C PRO A 138 49.20 -18.44 -16.55
N GLU A 139 48.83 -18.95 -17.73
CA GLU A 139 49.67 -18.96 -18.93
C GLU A 139 49.89 -17.57 -19.55
N GLN A 140 49.10 -16.57 -19.17
CA GLN A 140 49.23 -15.18 -19.65
C GLN A 140 50.01 -14.27 -18.69
N HIS A 141 50.37 -14.77 -17.51
CA HIS A 141 51.13 -14.01 -16.52
C HIS A 141 52.53 -14.61 -16.37
N THR A 142 53.54 -13.76 -16.18
CA THR A 142 54.96 -14.18 -16.09
C THR A 142 55.56 -14.02 -14.70
N SER A 143 55.00 -13.16 -13.83
CA SER A 143 55.51 -12.91 -12.49
C SER A 143 54.42 -12.87 -11.43
N ASP A 144 54.68 -13.51 -10.29
CA ASP A 144 53.77 -13.53 -9.14
C ASP A 144 53.62 -12.13 -8.51
N GLU A 145 54.71 -11.34 -8.55
CA GLU A 145 54.76 -9.97 -8.03
C GLU A 145 53.81 -9.02 -8.77
N ALA A 146 53.56 -9.24 -10.06
CA ALA A 146 52.58 -8.46 -10.83
C ALA A 146 51.18 -9.06 -10.74
N PHE A 147 51.08 -10.40 -10.67
CA PHE A 147 49.81 -11.11 -10.66
C PHE A 147 48.98 -10.86 -9.39
N LEU A 148 49.59 -10.91 -8.19
CA LEU A 148 48.86 -10.71 -6.94
C LEU A 148 48.25 -9.30 -6.81
N PRO A 149 48.97 -8.19 -7.09
CA PRO A 149 48.37 -6.85 -7.11
C PRO A 149 47.27 -6.70 -8.17
N TRP A 150 47.47 -7.29 -9.35
CA TRP A 150 46.45 -7.28 -10.41
C TRP A 150 45.16 -7.96 -9.96
N LEU A 151 45.27 -9.13 -9.32
CA LEU A 151 44.13 -9.88 -8.80
C LEU A 151 43.41 -9.13 -7.68
N ARG A 152 44.17 -8.49 -6.78
CA ARG A 152 43.64 -7.62 -5.71
C ARG A 152 42.84 -6.44 -6.27
N ASN A 153 43.28 -5.84 -7.38
CA ASN A 153 42.54 -4.73 -8.01
C ASN A 153 41.17 -5.17 -8.54
N TRP A 154 41.08 -6.37 -9.13
CA TRP A 154 39.80 -6.94 -9.54
C TRP A 154 38.89 -7.25 -8.35
N GLN A 155 39.42 -7.84 -7.29
CA GLN A 155 38.63 -8.08 -6.06
C GLN A 155 38.08 -6.78 -5.46
N ARG A 156 38.88 -5.71 -5.43
CA ARG A 156 38.43 -4.38 -4.99
C ARG A 156 37.32 -3.84 -5.87
N ALA A 157 37.43 -3.98 -7.19
CA ALA A 157 36.38 -3.54 -8.12
C ALA A 157 35.06 -4.33 -7.91
N VAL A 158 35.14 -5.64 -7.65
CA VAL A 158 33.97 -6.45 -7.28
C VAL A 158 33.30 -5.91 -6.02
N MET A 159 34.09 -5.57 -5.00
CA MET A 159 33.57 -5.01 -3.76
C MET A 159 32.96 -3.62 -3.95
N GLN A 160 33.53 -2.78 -4.82
CA GLN A 160 32.95 -1.48 -5.17
C GLN A 160 31.60 -1.60 -5.88
N CYS A 161 31.34 -2.70 -6.60
CA CYS A 161 30.04 -2.94 -7.23
C CYS A 161 28.89 -3.13 -6.23
N ARG A 162 29.19 -3.50 -4.97
CA ARG A 162 28.20 -3.67 -3.90
C ARG A 162 27.31 -2.43 -3.71
N GLN A 163 27.89 -1.23 -3.86
CA GLN A 163 27.18 0.03 -3.68
C GLN A 163 26.01 0.19 -4.67
N TRP A 164 26.11 -0.40 -5.86
CA TRP A 164 25.13 -0.26 -6.93
C TRP A 164 24.19 -1.46 -7.04
N LEU A 165 24.70 -2.67 -6.77
CA LEU A 165 23.95 -3.92 -6.87
C LEU A 165 23.13 -4.25 -5.60
N ASN A 166 23.24 -3.44 -4.54
CA ASN A 166 22.63 -3.62 -3.20
C ASN A 166 23.08 -4.89 -2.44
N THR A 167 23.81 -5.78 -3.10
CA THR A 167 24.37 -7.02 -2.56
C THR A 167 25.79 -7.18 -3.10
N THR A 168 26.63 -7.96 -2.41
CA THR A 168 27.92 -8.39 -2.96
C THR A 168 27.64 -9.41 -4.06
N PRO A 169 28.00 -9.15 -5.32
CA PRO A 169 27.72 -10.09 -6.39
C PRO A 169 28.48 -11.40 -6.12
N PRO A 170 27.85 -12.58 -6.30
CA PRO A 170 28.55 -13.84 -6.20
C PRO A 170 29.68 -13.89 -7.23
N VAL A 171 30.82 -14.44 -6.81
CA VAL A 171 32.00 -14.55 -7.67
C VAL A 171 32.18 -15.98 -8.11
N LEU A 172 32.24 -16.17 -9.43
CA LEU A 172 32.59 -17.41 -10.09
C LEU A 172 34.06 -17.32 -10.50
N VAL A 173 34.87 -18.35 -10.22
CA VAL A 173 36.25 -18.40 -10.71
C VAL A 173 36.36 -19.44 -11.81
N THR A 174 36.99 -19.09 -12.92
CA THR A 174 37.32 -20.03 -13.99
C THR A 174 38.81 -20.05 -14.21
N LEU A 175 39.45 -21.20 -13.96
CA LEU A 175 40.85 -21.44 -14.25
C LEU A 175 40.96 -22.25 -15.54
N MET A 176 41.66 -21.72 -16.54
CA MET A 176 41.87 -22.44 -17.80
C MET A 176 43.35 -22.59 -18.10
N VAL A 177 43.69 -23.79 -18.56
CA VAL A 177 45.07 -24.22 -18.82
C VAL A 177 45.09 -25.09 -20.07
N SER A 178 46.15 -24.97 -20.86
CA SER A 178 46.45 -25.77 -22.03
C SER A 178 46.62 -27.24 -21.67
N GLU A 179 46.01 -28.11 -22.46
CA GLU A 179 46.06 -29.56 -22.26
C GLU A 179 47.50 -30.11 -22.47
N PRO A 180 47.91 -31.18 -21.74
CA PRO A 180 49.22 -31.82 -21.86
C PRO A 180 49.64 -32.27 -23.27
N SER A 181 48.70 -32.47 -24.20
CA SER A 181 49.02 -32.88 -25.56
C SER A 181 48.14 -32.11 -26.55
N PRO A 182 48.71 -31.32 -27.47
CA PRO A 182 47.94 -30.78 -28.58
C PRO A 182 47.63 -31.94 -29.53
N GLN A 183 46.52 -32.63 -29.28
CA GLN A 183 46.01 -33.59 -30.25
C GLN A 183 45.53 -32.82 -31.48
N ASN A 184 46.41 -32.72 -32.48
CA ASN A 184 46.06 -32.56 -33.89
C ASN A 184 45.29 -33.81 -34.38
N THR A 185 44.22 -34.18 -33.69
CA THR A 185 43.30 -35.21 -34.14
C THR A 185 41.98 -34.50 -34.41
N SER A 186 41.83 -34.08 -35.66
CA SER A 186 40.57 -33.59 -36.26
C SER A 186 39.41 -34.60 -36.19
N LEU A 187 39.56 -35.70 -35.45
CA LEU A 187 38.63 -36.82 -35.41
C LEU A 187 37.75 -36.87 -34.16
N ASN A 188 37.91 -35.99 -33.18
CA ASN A 188 36.95 -35.88 -32.10
C ASN A 188 36.84 -34.43 -31.64
N LYS A 189 35.72 -33.82 -32.02
CA LYS A 189 35.21 -32.53 -31.55
C LYS A 189 34.74 -32.68 -30.09
N HIS A 190 35.58 -33.23 -29.22
CA HIS A 190 35.21 -33.48 -27.83
C HIS A 190 35.12 -32.14 -27.10
N SER A 191 33.95 -31.93 -26.51
CA SER A 191 33.61 -30.82 -25.63
C SER A 191 34.69 -30.61 -24.57
N ALA A 192 35.13 -29.37 -24.36
CA ALA A 192 36.08 -29.03 -23.31
C ALA A 192 35.70 -29.70 -21.97
N HIS A 193 36.65 -30.42 -21.36
CA HIS A 193 36.41 -31.12 -20.10
C HIS A 193 36.43 -30.12 -18.94
N TRP A 194 35.28 -29.95 -18.30
CA TRP A 194 35.11 -29.07 -17.15
C TRP A 194 35.12 -29.87 -15.86
N PHE A 195 36.00 -29.47 -14.94
CA PHE A 195 35.98 -29.91 -13.55
C PHE A 195 35.37 -28.79 -12.71
N THR A 196 34.39 -29.11 -11.87
CA THR A 196 33.59 -28.11 -11.18
C THR A 196 33.56 -28.37 -9.68
N LEU A 197 33.78 -27.32 -8.90
CA LEU A 197 33.50 -27.24 -7.48
C LEU A 197 32.34 -26.27 -7.29
N THR A 198 31.15 -26.80 -7.03
CA THR A 198 29.90 -26.04 -6.90
C THR A 198 29.27 -26.33 -5.54
N PRO A 199 28.43 -25.42 -5.00
CA PRO A 199 27.92 -25.56 -3.64
C PRO A 199 26.82 -26.64 -3.50
N ASP A 200 26.21 -27.03 -4.62
CA ASP A 200 25.16 -28.06 -4.73
C ASP A 200 25.72 -29.49 -4.59
N LEU A 201 26.96 -29.72 -5.02
CA LEU A 201 27.59 -31.03 -5.03
C LEU A 201 28.91 -31.02 -4.24
N PRO A 202 29.03 -31.81 -3.15
CA PRO A 202 30.25 -31.83 -2.34
C PRO A 202 31.40 -32.54 -3.07
N GLY A 203 32.54 -31.87 -3.20
CA GLY A 203 33.74 -32.44 -3.82
C GLY A 203 33.86 -32.16 -5.32
N MET A 204 34.95 -32.66 -5.91
CA MET A 204 35.28 -32.39 -7.32
C MET A 204 34.43 -33.24 -8.26
N HIS A 205 33.72 -32.58 -9.17
CA HIS A 205 32.89 -33.25 -10.17
C HIS A 205 33.38 -32.95 -11.58
N ILE A 206 33.28 -33.94 -12.44
CA ILE A 206 33.60 -33.87 -13.87
C ILE A 206 32.29 -33.73 -14.61
N ARG A 207 32.21 -32.74 -15.49
CA ARG A 207 31.02 -32.44 -16.28
C ARG A 207 31.22 -32.96 -17.69
N LEU A 208 30.52 -34.05 -18.00
CA LEU A 208 30.49 -34.65 -19.33
C LEU A 208 29.20 -34.23 -20.03
N THR A 209 29.29 -33.92 -21.33
CA THR A 209 28.13 -33.47 -22.13
C THR A 209 27.00 -34.51 -22.17
N GLU A 210 27.34 -35.80 -22.11
CA GLU A 210 26.37 -36.91 -22.23
C GLU A 210 25.88 -37.46 -20.88
N ALA A 211 26.73 -37.43 -19.84
CA ALA A 211 26.47 -38.13 -18.58
C ALA A 211 26.24 -37.20 -17.36
N GLY A 212 26.31 -35.88 -17.56
CA GLY A 212 26.10 -34.91 -16.48
C GLY A 212 27.30 -34.80 -15.53
N ALA A 213 27.02 -34.60 -14.24
CA ALA A 213 28.04 -34.41 -13.21
C ALA A 213 28.40 -35.73 -12.54
N ILE A 214 29.66 -36.15 -12.65
CA ILE A 214 30.15 -37.40 -12.06
C ILE A 214 31.28 -37.06 -11.08
N PRO A 215 31.31 -37.62 -9.86
CA PRO A 215 32.46 -37.49 -8.97
C PRO A 215 33.76 -37.94 -9.65
N ALA A 216 34.87 -37.25 -9.37
CA ALA A 216 36.16 -37.56 -10.00
C ALA A 216 36.63 -39.01 -9.79
N GLU A 217 36.33 -39.60 -8.62
CA GLU A 217 36.67 -41.00 -8.29
C GLU A 217 35.86 -42.00 -9.13
N GLU A 218 34.55 -41.77 -9.27
CA GLU A 218 33.67 -42.61 -10.06
C GLU A 218 33.99 -42.51 -11.56
N TRP A 219 34.35 -41.31 -12.03
CA TRP A 219 34.80 -41.12 -13.40
C TRP A 219 36.06 -41.94 -13.72
N LEU A 220 37.04 -41.97 -12.82
CA LEU A 220 38.26 -42.78 -13.02
C LEU A 220 37.94 -44.28 -13.11
N LEU A 221 36.95 -44.75 -12.35
CA LEU A 221 36.48 -46.14 -12.38
C LEU A 221 35.70 -46.46 -13.66
N ALA A 222 34.97 -45.48 -14.19
CA ALA A 222 34.20 -45.60 -15.42
C ALA A 222 35.04 -45.52 -16.71
N CYS A 223 36.29 -45.05 -16.63
CA CYS A 223 37.17 -44.97 -17.81
C CYS A 223 37.61 -46.36 -18.31
N ASP A 224 37.38 -46.62 -19.59
CA ASP A 224 37.87 -47.82 -20.28
C ASP A 224 39.40 -47.97 -20.18
N ALA A 225 39.89 -49.20 -20.25
CA ALA A 225 41.33 -49.51 -20.19
C ALA A 225 42.17 -48.70 -21.21
N ALA A 226 41.61 -48.42 -22.40
CA ALA A 226 42.26 -47.61 -23.43
C ALA A 226 42.32 -46.11 -23.09
N SER A 227 41.35 -45.57 -22.35
CA SER A 227 41.27 -44.16 -21.97
C SER A 227 41.80 -43.87 -20.57
N ARG A 228 42.09 -44.90 -19.77
CA ARG A 228 42.50 -44.79 -18.37
C ARG A 228 43.75 -43.93 -18.18
N LEU A 229 44.74 -44.06 -19.07
CA LEU A 229 45.96 -43.24 -19.00
C LEU A 229 45.66 -41.75 -19.22
N ARG A 230 44.73 -41.42 -20.13
CA ARG A 230 44.24 -40.05 -20.33
C ARG A 230 43.53 -39.54 -19.07
N CYS A 231 42.59 -40.31 -18.52
CA CYS A 231 41.85 -39.92 -17.31
C CYS A 231 42.79 -39.66 -16.11
N VAL A 232 43.79 -40.52 -15.91
CA VAL A 232 44.82 -40.31 -14.87
C VAL A 232 45.64 -39.05 -15.16
N SER A 233 46.03 -38.81 -16.40
CA SER A 233 46.77 -37.59 -16.75
C SER A 233 45.96 -36.33 -16.47
N GLU A 234 44.68 -36.27 -16.88
CA GLU A 234 43.82 -35.12 -16.64
C GLU A 234 43.61 -34.86 -15.14
N LEU A 235 43.49 -35.91 -14.33
CA LEU A 235 43.42 -35.79 -12.87
C LEU A 235 44.71 -35.28 -12.23
N LEU A 236 45.88 -35.69 -12.74
CA LEU A 236 47.17 -35.15 -12.30
C LEU A 236 47.28 -33.66 -12.64
N TRP A 237 46.83 -33.27 -13.83
CA TRP A 237 46.74 -31.88 -14.25
C TRP A 237 45.77 -31.08 -13.38
N LEU A 238 44.61 -31.65 -13.06
CA LEU A 238 43.67 -31.05 -12.12
C LEU A 238 44.27 -30.86 -10.73
N ASN A 239 45.03 -31.83 -10.23
CA ASN A 239 45.71 -31.71 -8.95
C ASN A 239 46.76 -30.57 -8.97
N ALA A 240 47.52 -30.44 -10.06
CA ALA A 240 48.42 -29.31 -10.24
C ALA A 240 47.67 -27.97 -10.29
N MET A 241 46.55 -27.89 -11.01
CA MET A 241 45.69 -26.70 -11.08
C MET A 241 45.12 -26.33 -9.70
N LEU A 242 44.65 -27.32 -8.96
CA LEU A 242 44.12 -27.13 -7.61
C LEU A 242 45.22 -26.65 -6.64
N SER A 243 46.43 -27.19 -6.75
CA SER A 243 47.58 -26.75 -5.95
C SER A 243 47.94 -25.29 -6.21
N TRP A 244 47.91 -24.86 -7.47
CA TRP A 244 48.16 -23.47 -7.86
C TRP A 244 47.03 -22.55 -7.38
N TYR A 245 45.79 -22.96 -7.61
CA TYR A 245 44.61 -22.23 -7.18
C TYR A 245 44.60 -22.02 -5.66
N ASN A 246 44.85 -23.08 -4.88
CA ASN A 246 44.91 -23.00 -3.41
C ASN A 246 46.00 -22.02 -2.95
N ARG A 247 47.21 -22.08 -3.55
CA ARG A 247 48.30 -21.13 -3.26
C ARG A 247 47.86 -19.68 -3.48
N VAL A 248 47.20 -19.41 -4.62
CA VAL A 248 46.72 -18.07 -4.97
C VAL A 248 45.60 -17.62 -4.02
N THR A 249 44.65 -18.49 -3.70
CA THR A 249 43.56 -18.16 -2.77
C THR A 249 44.04 -17.96 -1.35
N ASP A 250 45.03 -18.73 -0.89
CA ASP A 250 45.62 -18.57 0.44
C ASP A 250 46.32 -17.21 0.55
N ALA A 251 47.14 -16.86 -0.44
CA ALA A 251 47.79 -15.55 -0.53
C ALA A 251 46.78 -14.40 -0.52
N LEU A 252 45.68 -14.52 -1.26
CA LEU A 252 44.60 -13.54 -1.25
C LEU A 252 43.85 -13.48 0.08
N THR A 253 43.60 -14.63 0.71
CA THR A 253 42.87 -14.71 1.98
C THR A 253 43.65 -14.02 3.08
N ASP A 254 44.98 -14.18 3.10
CA ASP A 254 45.86 -13.51 4.05
C ASP A 254 45.84 -11.98 3.87
N ILE A 255 45.83 -11.50 2.62
CA ILE A 255 45.71 -10.06 2.31
C ILE A 255 44.31 -9.54 2.70
N CYS A 256 43.25 -10.26 2.35
CA CYS A 256 41.87 -9.88 2.65
C CYS A 256 41.57 -9.83 4.15
N ARG A 257 42.21 -10.71 4.95
CA ARG A 257 42.11 -10.70 6.42
C ARG A 257 42.62 -9.40 7.02
N GLN A 258 43.67 -8.81 6.44
CA GLN A 258 44.21 -7.52 6.87
C GLN A 258 43.28 -6.35 6.50
N GLU A 259 42.58 -6.45 5.36
CA GLU A 259 41.68 -5.40 4.86
C GLU A 259 40.21 -5.57 5.31
N HIS A 260 39.87 -6.55 6.16
CA HIS A 260 38.51 -6.86 6.65
C HIS A 260 37.46 -7.14 5.55
N PHE A 261 37.89 -7.75 4.45
CA PHE A 261 36.99 -8.17 3.37
C PHE A 261 36.92 -9.70 3.28
N TYR A 262 35.73 -10.24 2.97
CA TYR A 262 35.55 -11.68 2.77
C TYR A 262 35.27 -11.95 1.29
N PHE A 263 36.27 -12.49 0.60
CA PHE A 263 36.15 -12.94 -0.79
C PHE A 263 36.12 -14.46 -0.80
N ARG A 264 34.93 -15.04 -1.05
CA ARG A 264 34.79 -16.49 -1.21
C ARG A 264 34.11 -16.78 -2.54
N PRO A 265 34.76 -17.50 -3.46
CA PRO A 265 34.13 -17.89 -4.71
C PRO A 265 32.99 -18.86 -4.42
N VAL A 266 31.86 -18.64 -5.09
CA VAL A 266 30.64 -19.45 -4.95
C VAL A 266 30.78 -20.75 -5.71
N ALA A 267 31.41 -20.69 -6.88
CA ALA A 267 31.73 -21.85 -7.70
C ALA A 267 33.09 -21.64 -8.37
N VAL A 268 33.77 -22.75 -8.64
CA VAL A 268 35.07 -22.78 -9.33
C VAL A 268 35.00 -23.79 -10.46
N GLY A 269 35.42 -23.40 -11.66
CA GLY A 269 35.55 -24.28 -12.80
C GLY A 269 37.00 -24.35 -13.27
N PHE A 270 37.49 -25.57 -13.47
CA PHE A 270 38.76 -25.84 -14.13
C PHE A 270 38.48 -26.41 -15.51
N CYS A 271 39.14 -25.88 -16.53
CA CYS A 271 38.94 -26.31 -17.91
C CYS A 271 40.29 -26.55 -18.57
N LEU A 272 40.44 -27.71 -19.20
CA LEU A 272 41.58 -28.04 -20.05
C LEU A 272 41.22 -27.63 -21.48
N THR A 273 41.83 -26.56 -21.97
CA THR A 273 41.60 -26.01 -23.32
C THR A 273 42.82 -25.22 -23.75
N SER A 274 43.10 -25.15 -25.05
CA SER A 274 44.26 -24.42 -25.54
C SER A 274 44.12 -22.91 -25.28
N VAL A 275 45.04 -22.34 -24.49
CA VAL A 275 45.10 -20.92 -24.14
C VAL A 275 46.30 -20.28 -24.86
N ALA A 276 46.19 -18.99 -25.20
CA ALA A 276 47.33 -18.21 -25.69
C ALA A 276 48.35 -18.00 -24.55
N ALA A 277 49.50 -18.67 -24.62
CA ALA A 277 50.51 -18.65 -23.56
C ALA A 277 51.67 -17.71 -23.87
N HIS A 278 52.18 -17.04 -22.83
CA HIS A 278 53.45 -16.31 -22.88
C HIS A 278 54.60 -17.24 -22.46
N PRO A 279 55.82 -17.06 -23.00
CA PRO A 279 56.98 -17.85 -22.58
C PRO A 279 57.37 -17.53 -21.13
N GLY A 280 57.71 -18.56 -20.34
CA GLY A 280 58.11 -18.41 -18.95
C GLY A 280 56.95 -18.07 -18.02
N ASN A 281 55.73 -18.47 -18.37
CA ASN A 281 54.53 -18.13 -17.61
C ASN A 281 54.44 -18.82 -16.24
N LEU A 282 53.55 -18.33 -15.38
CA LEU A 282 53.36 -18.84 -14.01
C LEU A 282 52.97 -20.31 -13.99
N TRP A 283 52.20 -20.77 -14.98
CA TRP A 283 51.81 -22.16 -15.08
C TRP A 283 53.00 -23.08 -15.39
N GLN A 284 53.87 -22.69 -16.32
CA GLN A 284 55.13 -23.36 -16.63
C GLN A 284 56.05 -23.39 -15.41
N GLN A 285 56.17 -22.28 -14.68
CA GLN A 285 56.97 -22.22 -13.46
C GLN A 285 56.44 -23.18 -12.38
N GLN A 286 55.12 -23.21 -12.17
CA GLN A 286 54.48 -24.16 -11.24
C GLN A 286 54.74 -25.61 -11.64
N LEU A 287 54.54 -25.97 -12.91
CA LEU A 287 54.78 -27.33 -13.37
C LEU A 287 56.25 -27.71 -13.34
N THR A 288 57.16 -26.78 -13.64
CA THR A 288 58.61 -26.99 -13.50
C THR A 288 58.96 -27.23 -12.04
N SER A 289 58.32 -26.55 -11.08
CA SER A 289 58.55 -26.79 -9.66
C SER A 289 58.08 -28.19 -9.19
N LEU A 290 57.04 -28.73 -9.82
CA LEU A 290 56.46 -30.04 -9.47
C LEU A 290 57.14 -31.20 -10.20
N THR A 291 57.55 -30.99 -11.44
CA THR A 291 58.00 -32.06 -12.36
C THR A 291 59.42 -31.90 -12.88
N ALA A 292 60.09 -30.78 -12.56
CA ALA A 292 61.38 -30.35 -13.11
C ALA A 292 61.40 -30.12 -14.64
N LEU A 293 60.26 -30.25 -15.33
CA LEU A 293 60.14 -30.10 -16.78
C LEU A 293 59.18 -28.94 -17.15
N PRO A 294 59.60 -27.98 -17.98
CA PRO A 294 58.71 -26.95 -18.48
C PRO A 294 57.87 -27.48 -19.65
N PRO A 295 56.53 -27.40 -19.61
CA PRO A 295 55.70 -27.75 -20.75
C PRO A 295 55.83 -26.70 -21.87
N SER A 296 55.58 -27.11 -23.11
CA SER A 296 55.57 -26.19 -24.25
C SER A 296 54.48 -25.13 -24.11
N ALA A 297 54.79 -23.87 -24.48
CA ALA A 297 53.79 -22.81 -24.53
C ALA A 297 52.82 -23.09 -25.69
N GLY A 298 51.52 -23.22 -25.39
CA GLY A 298 50.49 -23.35 -26.40
C GLY A 298 50.28 -22.03 -27.16
N VAL A 299 50.09 -22.11 -28.47
CA VAL A 299 49.69 -20.97 -29.30
C VAL A 299 48.29 -21.26 -29.81
N SER A 300 47.29 -20.55 -29.27
CA SER A 300 45.91 -20.61 -29.74
C SER A 300 45.33 -19.21 -29.88
N SER A 301 44.54 -19.00 -30.93
CA SER A 301 43.89 -17.73 -31.26
C SER A 301 42.36 -17.82 -31.17
N GLN A 302 41.81 -18.92 -30.64
CA GLN A 302 40.37 -19.13 -30.54
C GLN A 302 39.81 -18.60 -29.21
N ALA A 303 38.58 -18.08 -29.24
CA ALA A 303 37.86 -17.66 -28.05
C ALA A 303 37.56 -18.86 -27.14
N LEU A 304 37.79 -18.67 -25.84
CA LEU A 304 37.61 -19.72 -24.83
C LEU A 304 36.14 -20.13 -24.67
N PRO A 305 35.89 -21.39 -24.28
CA PRO A 305 34.53 -21.88 -24.01
C PRO A 305 33.91 -21.15 -22.80
N LEU A 306 32.60 -20.90 -22.86
CA LEU A 306 31.86 -20.25 -21.77
C LEU A 306 31.49 -21.26 -20.67
N PRO A 307 31.61 -20.89 -19.38
CA PRO A 307 31.33 -21.77 -18.24
C PRO A 307 29.83 -21.87 -17.89
N ASP A 308 28.96 -22.12 -18.86
CA ASP A 308 27.49 -22.18 -18.62
C ASP A 308 27.11 -23.21 -17.56
N ILE A 309 27.90 -24.30 -17.48
CA ILE A 309 27.71 -25.41 -16.57
C ILE A 309 27.77 -24.95 -15.10
N LEU A 310 28.59 -23.95 -14.79
CA LEU A 310 28.79 -23.43 -13.44
C LEU A 310 27.61 -22.55 -12.97
N LEU A 311 26.79 -22.06 -13.90
CA LEU A 311 25.64 -21.21 -13.60
C LEU A 311 24.47 -22.00 -12.99
N SER A 312 24.44 -23.31 -13.21
CA SER A 312 23.38 -24.19 -12.67
C SER A 312 23.33 -24.21 -11.13
N GLY A 313 24.48 -24.09 -10.46
CA GLY A 313 24.60 -24.13 -9.01
C GLY A 313 24.42 -22.78 -8.30
N ILE A 314 24.18 -21.68 -9.04
CA ILE A 314 24.08 -20.33 -8.46
C ILE A 314 22.62 -20.01 -8.12
N PRO A 315 22.30 -19.58 -6.88
CA PRO A 315 20.93 -19.24 -6.51
C PRO A 315 20.41 -18.07 -7.37
N ARG A 316 19.23 -18.25 -7.96
CA ARG A 316 18.58 -17.23 -8.78
C ARG A 316 17.76 -16.29 -7.90
N HIS A 317 18.31 -15.12 -7.60
CA HIS A 317 17.51 -14.07 -6.95
C HIS A 317 16.74 -13.26 -7.99
N ARG A 318 15.42 -13.38 -7.99
CA ARG A 318 14.56 -12.52 -8.82
C ARG A 318 14.52 -11.12 -8.21
N GLY A 319 15.11 -10.15 -8.88
CA GLY A 319 14.95 -8.75 -8.49
C GLY A 319 13.52 -8.28 -8.72
N LEU A 320 13.03 -7.38 -7.86
CA LEU A 320 11.75 -6.70 -8.09
C LEU A 320 11.87 -5.82 -9.34
N SER A 321 11.04 -6.10 -10.34
CA SER A 321 10.96 -5.29 -11.55
C SER A 321 10.55 -3.84 -11.25
N HIS A 322 10.79 -2.94 -12.20
CA HIS A 322 10.43 -1.53 -12.07
C HIS A 322 8.96 -1.35 -11.67
N TRP A 323 8.05 -2.12 -12.29
CA TRP A 323 6.62 -2.06 -12.02
C TRP A 323 6.27 -2.44 -10.58
N HIS A 324 6.83 -3.53 -10.06
CA HIS A 324 6.59 -3.96 -8.69
C HIS A 324 7.10 -2.94 -7.66
N ARG A 325 8.28 -2.34 -7.91
CA ARG A 325 8.80 -1.28 -7.03
C ARG A 325 7.90 -0.04 -7.03
N LEU A 326 7.41 0.37 -8.21
CA LEU A 326 6.49 1.49 -8.34
C LEU A 326 5.16 1.21 -7.63
N CYS A 327 4.52 0.06 -7.90
CA CYS A 327 3.27 -0.33 -7.25
C CYS A 327 3.42 -0.38 -5.72
N ARG A 328 4.54 -0.89 -5.20
CA ARG A 328 4.80 -0.91 -3.75
C ARG A 328 4.93 0.50 -3.18
N GLN A 329 5.65 1.40 -3.85
CA GLN A 329 5.82 2.79 -3.41
C GLN A 329 4.50 3.56 -3.47
N THR A 330 3.76 3.47 -4.58
CA THR A 330 2.44 4.04 -4.75
C THR A 330 1.47 3.51 -3.70
N GLY A 331 1.43 2.19 -3.49
CA GLY A 331 0.60 1.55 -2.49
C GLY A 331 0.93 2.00 -1.06
N ALA A 332 2.22 2.14 -0.73
CA ALA A 332 2.65 2.65 0.57
C ALA A 332 2.21 4.11 0.79
N ILE A 333 2.38 4.99 -0.20
CA ILE A 333 1.97 6.40 -0.10
C ILE A 333 0.44 6.50 0.08
N VAL A 334 -0.33 5.77 -0.72
CA VAL A 334 -1.80 5.72 -0.61
C VAL A 334 -2.23 5.14 0.74
N GLY A 335 -1.56 4.08 1.21
CA GLY A 335 -1.83 3.47 2.52
C GLY A 335 -1.61 4.42 3.69
N VAL A 336 -0.50 5.17 3.69
CA VAL A 336 -0.23 6.20 4.71
C VAL A 336 -1.29 7.30 4.67
N PHE A 337 -1.69 7.77 3.48
CA PHE A 337 -2.77 8.75 3.35
C PHE A 337 -4.09 8.23 3.93
N LEU A 338 -4.51 7.01 3.58
CA LEU A 338 -5.75 6.41 4.09
C LEU A 338 -5.73 6.26 5.61
N LEU A 339 -4.60 5.81 6.18
CA LEU A 339 -4.46 5.68 7.63
C LEU A 339 -4.61 7.03 8.33
N LEU A 340 -3.95 8.08 7.82
CA LEU A 340 -4.08 9.43 8.38
C LEU A 340 -5.49 10.01 8.20
N ALA A 341 -6.14 9.77 7.07
CA ALA A 341 -7.50 10.23 6.80
C ALA A 341 -8.53 9.53 7.71
N ILE A 342 -8.40 8.22 7.93
CA ILE A 342 -9.20 7.44 8.88
C ILE A 342 -9.01 7.98 10.29
N LEU A 343 -7.77 8.20 10.72
CA LEU A 343 -7.46 8.72 12.06
C LEU A 343 -8.05 10.14 12.27
N ALA A 344 -7.90 11.02 11.28
CA ALA A 344 -8.48 12.36 11.33
C ALA A 344 -10.01 12.32 11.38
N SER A 345 -10.65 11.48 10.56
CA SER A 345 -12.11 11.28 10.57
C SER A 345 -12.59 10.74 11.91
N PHE A 346 -11.88 9.76 12.47
CA PHE A 346 -12.18 9.23 13.80
C PHE A 346 -12.08 10.31 14.88
N MET A 347 -11.00 11.10 14.89
CA MET A 347 -10.81 12.19 15.85
C MET A 347 -11.90 13.25 15.73
N ASN A 348 -12.30 13.61 14.51
CA ASN A 348 -13.37 14.59 14.28
C ASN A 348 -14.73 14.06 14.75
N ASN A 349 -15.09 12.82 14.42
CA ASN A 349 -16.32 12.18 14.90
C ASN A 349 -16.35 12.08 16.43
N GLN A 350 -15.22 11.73 17.06
CA GLN A 350 -15.09 11.71 18.51
C GLN A 350 -15.29 13.10 19.14
N ARG A 351 -14.75 14.15 18.51
CA ARG A 351 -14.97 15.54 18.96
C ARG A 351 -16.43 15.95 18.85
N LEU A 352 -17.10 15.61 17.74
CA LEU A 352 -18.53 15.91 17.52
C LEU A 352 -19.41 15.24 18.58
N VAL A 353 -19.20 13.94 18.84
CA VAL A 353 -19.96 13.20 19.85
C VAL A 353 -19.76 13.80 21.24
N ARG A 354 -18.52 14.17 21.58
CA ARG A 354 -18.22 14.82 22.86
C ARG A 354 -18.88 16.19 22.98
N SER A 355 -18.76 17.06 21.97
CA SER A 355 -19.34 18.42 22.04
C SER A 355 -20.86 18.39 22.14
N VAL A 356 -21.53 17.56 21.34
CA VAL A 356 -23.00 17.41 21.40
C VAL A 356 -23.42 16.78 22.74
N GLY A 357 -22.69 15.78 23.22
CA GLY A 357 -22.93 15.18 24.54
C GLY A 357 -22.76 16.19 25.68
N GLU A 358 -21.75 17.06 25.62
CA GLU A 358 -21.56 18.16 26.57
C GLU A 358 -22.72 19.17 26.50
N HIS A 359 -23.19 19.54 25.31
CA HIS A 359 -24.34 20.43 25.15
C HIS A 359 -25.64 19.82 25.71
N LEU A 360 -25.88 18.52 25.48
CA LEU A 360 -27.03 17.79 26.02
C LEU A 360 -26.98 17.69 27.55
N THR A 361 -25.83 17.33 28.12
CA THR A 361 -25.67 17.26 29.58
C THR A 361 -25.77 18.63 30.24
N ALA A 362 -25.25 19.68 29.59
CA ALA A 362 -25.41 21.06 30.04
C ALA A 362 -26.88 21.48 30.06
N TRP A 363 -27.66 21.14 29.03
CA TRP A 363 -29.10 21.37 28.98
C TRP A 363 -29.86 20.69 30.11
N HIS A 364 -29.62 19.38 30.34
CA HIS A 364 -30.29 18.64 31.41
C HIS A 364 -29.98 19.19 32.81
N ARG A 365 -28.75 19.65 33.05
CA ARG A 365 -28.34 20.26 34.32
C ARG A 365 -28.96 21.65 34.55
N MET A 366 -29.25 22.39 33.49
CA MET A 366 -29.81 23.75 33.56
C MET A 366 -31.34 23.80 33.70
N SER A 367 -31.99 22.65 33.92
CA SER A 367 -33.45 22.55 34.11
C SER A 367 -33.99 23.38 35.30
N GLY A 368 -33.14 23.82 36.24
CA GLY A 368 -33.51 24.65 37.40
C GLY A 368 -32.88 26.05 37.52
N TYR A 369 -32.14 26.56 36.52
CA TYR A 369 -31.39 27.83 36.60
C TYR A 369 -32.01 29.00 35.79
N SER A 370 -31.42 30.20 35.91
CA SER A 370 -31.89 31.48 35.38
C SER A 370 -32.16 31.53 33.86
N SER A 371 -33.03 32.46 33.43
CA SER A 371 -33.54 32.56 32.05
C SER A 371 -32.44 32.70 30.97
N GLU A 372 -31.38 33.48 31.23
CA GLU A 372 -30.35 33.78 30.21
C GLU A 372 -29.37 32.62 29.94
N SER A 373 -29.02 31.84 30.96
CA SER A 373 -28.17 30.66 30.77
C SER A 373 -28.90 29.56 29.98
N LYS A 374 -30.22 29.44 30.23
CA LYS A 374 -31.12 28.50 29.55
C LYS A 374 -31.35 28.85 28.08
N THR A 375 -31.46 30.14 27.74
CA THR A 375 -31.57 30.56 26.32
C THR A 375 -30.27 30.27 25.57
N THR A 376 -29.12 30.53 26.19
CA THR A 376 -27.80 30.27 25.57
C THR A 376 -27.57 28.77 25.34
N ALA A 377 -27.90 27.91 26.31
CA ALA A 377 -27.79 26.45 26.16
C ALA A 377 -28.73 25.91 25.08
N LEU A 378 -29.95 26.45 24.99
CA LEU A 378 -30.90 26.07 23.94
C LEU A 378 -30.40 26.50 22.55
N GLN A 379 -29.88 27.72 22.41
CA GLN A 379 -29.35 28.20 21.13
C GLN A 379 -28.25 27.29 20.60
N ARG A 380 -27.38 26.76 21.47
CA ARG A 380 -26.34 25.78 21.09
C ARG A 380 -26.93 24.46 20.60
N LEU A 381 -27.93 23.91 21.30
CA LEU A 381 -28.60 22.67 20.84
C LEU A 381 -29.37 22.86 19.53
N GLN A 382 -29.99 24.02 19.33
CA GLN A 382 -30.65 24.36 18.08
C GLN A 382 -29.65 24.47 16.93
N ALA A 383 -28.49 25.07 17.16
CA ALA A 383 -27.40 25.14 16.19
C ALA A 383 -26.86 23.75 15.84
N ASP A 384 -26.66 22.88 16.83
CA ASP A 384 -26.25 21.49 16.59
C ASP A 384 -27.29 20.72 15.76
N ASN A 385 -28.59 20.88 16.08
CA ASN A 385 -29.67 20.23 15.33
C ASN A 385 -29.73 20.70 13.87
N GLN A 386 -29.57 22.01 13.64
CA GLN A 386 -29.51 22.57 12.28
C GLN A 386 -28.33 22.00 11.50
N LEU A 387 -27.15 21.93 12.11
CA LEU A 387 -25.95 21.39 11.49
C LEU A 387 -26.10 19.89 11.15
N LEU A 388 -26.68 19.08 12.05
CA LEU A 388 -26.93 17.66 11.79
C LEU A 388 -27.96 17.45 10.67
N ASN A 389 -29.05 18.23 10.67
CA ASN A 389 -30.06 18.19 9.60
C ASN A 389 -29.49 18.64 8.25
N ASP A 390 -28.68 19.69 8.24
CA ASP A 390 -27.99 20.15 7.04
C ASP A 390 -27.09 19.06 6.44
N TRP A 391 -26.35 18.32 7.28
CA TRP A 391 -25.51 17.21 6.82
C TRP A 391 -26.31 16.00 6.35
N GLN A 392 -27.48 15.75 6.93
CA GLN A 392 -28.39 14.70 6.45
C GLN A 392 -28.95 15.03 5.05
N GLN A 393 -29.26 16.31 4.79
CA GLN A 393 -29.84 16.75 3.53
C GLN A 393 -28.79 16.96 2.42
N ARG A 394 -27.64 17.56 2.74
CA ARG A 394 -26.59 17.94 1.77
C ARG A 394 -25.45 16.93 1.66
N GLY A 395 -25.41 15.95 2.57
CA GLY A 395 -24.33 14.98 2.68
C GLY A 395 -23.28 15.36 3.72
N VAL A 396 -22.65 14.33 4.29
CA VAL A 396 -21.67 14.48 5.37
C VAL A 396 -20.36 15.05 4.81
N PRO A 397 -19.77 16.08 5.44
CA PRO A 397 -18.46 16.59 5.05
C PRO A 397 -17.38 15.49 5.07
N GLN A 398 -16.42 15.54 4.15
CA GLN A 398 -15.33 14.54 4.04
C GLN A 398 -14.60 14.32 5.39
N ARG A 399 -14.47 15.37 6.21
CA ARG A 399 -13.88 15.35 7.56
C ARG A 399 -14.48 14.35 8.53
N TYR A 400 -15.73 13.95 8.33
CA TYR A 400 -16.43 12.99 9.19
C TYR A 400 -16.79 11.70 8.43
N GLY A 401 -16.43 11.61 7.14
CA GLY A 401 -16.76 10.50 6.25
C GLY A 401 -15.95 9.23 6.50
N LEU A 402 -15.69 8.47 5.43
CA LEU A 402 -15.03 7.14 5.46
C LEU A 402 -15.81 6.07 6.25
N GLY A 403 -17.13 6.19 6.30
CA GLY A 403 -18.00 5.25 7.02
C GLY A 403 -17.97 5.38 8.55
N LEU A 404 -17.25 6.36 9.09
CA LEU A 404 -17.10 6.57 10.54
C LEU A 404 -18.10 7.57 11.13
N TYR A 405 -18.97 8.17 10.31
CA TYR A 405 -19.89 9.22 10.75
C TYR A 405 -20.87 8.71 11.81
N GLN A 406 -20.84 9.33 12.99
CA GLN A 406 -21.72 8.95 14.12
C GLN A 406 -22.87 9.94 14.36
N GLY A 407 -22.92 11.06 13.62
CA GLY A 407 -23.90 12.13 13.89
C GLY A 407 -25.36 11.72 13.68
N MET A 408 -25.62 10.68 12.88
CA MET A 408 -26.97 10.15 12.65
C MET A 408 -27.63 9.62 13.94
N TRP A 409 -26.84 9.09 14.88
CA TRP A 409 -27.35 8.63 16.18
C TRP A 409 -27.63 9.78 17.15
N LEU A 410 -27.04 10.96 16.93
CA LEU A 410 -27.20 12.14 17.79
C LEU A 410 -28.48 12.93 17.49
N ILE A 411 -29.08 12.75 16.31
CA ILE A 411 -30.29 13.48 15.88
C ILE A 411 -31.45 13.23 16.86
N SER A 412 -31.80 11.95 17.10
CA SER A 412 -32.95 11.62 17.95
C SER A 412 -32.82 12.13 19.40
N PRO A 413 -31.67 11.98 20.09
CA PRO A 413 -31.46 12.60 21.41
C PRO A 413 -31.61 14.13 21.42
N VAL A 414 -31.08 14.82 20.42
CA VAL A 414 -31.14 16.30 20.31
C VAL A 414 -32.57 16.76 20.02
N GLU A 415 -33.27 16.12 19.10
CA GLU A 415 -34.68 16.42 18.80
C GLU A 415 -35.57 16.20 20.03
N ARG A 416 -35.34 15.12 20.78
CA ARG A 416 -36.07 14.85 22.02
C ARG A 416 -35.87 15.99 23.03
N ALA A 417 -34.63 16.40 23.27
CA ALA A 417 -34.31 17.49 24.19
C ALA A 417 -34.96 18.84 23.79
N ILE A 418 -35.05 19.12 22.48
CA ILE A 418 -35.75 20.31 21.97
C ILE A 418 -37.27 20.17 22.13
N SER A 419 -37.83 18.99 21.83
CA SER A 419 -39.27 18.73 21.88
C SER A 419 -39.85 18.71 23.31
N GLU A 420 -39.06 18.27 24.31
CA GLU A 420 -39.46 18.29 25.73
C GLU A 420 -39.80 19.71 26.22
N ARG A 421 -39.18 20.74 25.64
CA ARG A 421 -39.55 22.13 25.89
C ARG A 421 -40.87 22.55 25.23
N VAL A 422 -41.20 21.96 24.08
CA VAL A 422 -42.41 22.24 23.30
C VAL A 422 -43.60 21.41 23.80
N ALA A 423 -43.39 20.54 24.80
CA ALA A 423 -44.49 19.87 25.50
C ALA A 423 -45.58 20.91 25.83
N PRO A 424 -46.83 20.68 25.41
CA PRO A 424 -47.90 21.66 25.60
C PRO A 424 -47.95 21.97 27.09
N LEU A 425 -47.95 23.26 27.43
CA LEU A 425 -48.36 23.70 28.76
C LEU A 425 -49.55 22.83 29.18
N PRO A 426 -49.58 22.24 30.40
CA PRO A 426 -50.82 21.65 30.90
C PRO A 426 -51.90 22.69 30.62
N PRO A 427 -53.03 22.30 29.99
CA PRO A 427 -54.02 23.26 29.54
C PRO A 427 -54.23 24.23 30.69
N ARG A 428 -53.93 25.52 30.46
CA ARG A 428 -54.16 26.59 31.46
C ARG A 428 -55.47 26.24 32.13
N PRO A 429 -55.57 26.22 33.48
CA PRO A 429 -56.83 25.90 34.13
C PRO A 429 -57.86 26.69 33.39
N VAL A 430 -58.71 25.96 32.65
CA VAL A 430 -59.71 26.57 31.83
C VAL A 430 -60.46 27.35 32.86
N ILE A 431 -60.38 28.69 32.82
CA ILE A 431 -61.39 29.49 33.47
C ILE A 431 -62.62 28.97 32.77
N GLN A 432 -63.33 28.05 33.43
CA GLN A 432 -64.62 27.58 33.02
C GLN A 432 -65.46 28.85 33.10
N LYS A 433 -65.44 29.64 32.01
CA LYS A 433 -66.63 30.36 31.62
C LYS A 433 -67.62 29.24 31.41
N VAL A 434 -68.34 28.93 32.49
CA VAL A 434 -69.52 28.11 32.48
C VAL A 434 -70.46 28.85 31.54
N THR A 435 -70.39 28.53 30.25
CA THR A 435 -71.47 28.82 29.32
C THR A 435 -72.59 27.90 29.80
N GLN A 436 -73.33 28.34 30.82
CA GLN A 436 -74.51 27.66 31.31
C GLN A 436 -75.47 27.61 30.13
N THR A 437 -75.50 26.47 29.43
CA THR A 437 -76.54 26.17 28.46
C THR A 437 -77.90 26.41 29.14
N PRO A 438 -78.83 27.16 28.52
CA PRO A 438 -80.11 27.46 29.14
C PRO A 438 -80.82 26.16 29.53
N LYS A 439 -81.09 25.98 30.82
CA LYS A 439 -81.76 24.78 31.35
C LYS A 439 -83.25 24.91 31.04
N THR A 440 -83.73 24.16 30.05
CA THR A 440 -85.17 24.11 29.72
C THR A 440 -85.92 23.26 30.75
N VAL A 441 -86.83 23.87 31.51
CA VAL A 441 -87.76 23.14 32.37
C VAL A 441 -88.98 22.74 31.54
N ARG A 442 -89.27 21.44 31.45
CA ARG A 442 -90.44 20.92 30.73
C ARG A 442 -91.58 20.65 31.71
N LEU A 443 -92.70 21.34 31.53
CA LEU A 443 -93.93 21.09 32.28
C LEU A 443 -94.88 20.25 31.44
N ASN A 444 -95.44 19.18 32.04
CA ASN A 444 -96.37 18.32 31.32
C ASN A 444 -97.77 18.96 31.27
N SER A 445 -98.25 19.26 30.05
CA SER A 445 -99.54 19.93 29.82
C SER A 445 -100.73 19.17 30.40
N LEU A 446 -100.71 17.83 30.41
CA LEU A 446 -101.80 16.99 30.94
C LEU A 446 -101.99 17.14 32.46
N ALA A 447 -100.90 17.45 33.17
CA ALA A 447 -100.92 17.69 34.61
C ALA A 447 -101.39 19.12 34.95
N LEU A 448 -101.21 20.07 34.04
CA LEU A 448 -101.55 21.48 34.23
C LEU A 448 -102.97 21.83 33.78
N PHE A 449 -103.44 21.24 32.69
CA PHE A 449 -104.70 21.62 32.04
C PHE A 449 -105.55 20.39 31.71
N ASP A 450 -106.85 20.62 31.56
CA ASP A 450 -107.73 19.66 30.88
C ASP A 450 -107.63 19.81 29.35
N ALA A 451 -108.01 18.76 28.62
CA ALA A 451 -108.04 18.76 27.16
C ALA A 451 -108.91 19.93 26.65
N GLY A 452 -108.38 20.69 25.68
CA GLY A 452 -109.07 21.86 25.10
C GLY A 452 -109.21 23.09 26.00
N LYS A 453 -108.75 23.05 27.26
CA LYS A 453 -108.81 24.18 28.22
C LYS A 453 -107.42 24.75 28.52
N TRP A 454 -107.40 25.98 29.02
CA TRP A 454 -106.20 26.71 29.47
C TRP A 454 -106.29 27.17 30.94
N THR A 455 -107.33 26.78 31.67
CA THR A 455 -107.44 27.02 33.11
C THR A 455 -106.59 26.00 33.88
N LEU A 456 -105.73 26.48 34.78
CA LEU A 456 -104.89 25.62 35.61
C LEU A 456 -105.71 24.73 36.54
N LYS A 457 -105.38 23.45 36.59
CA LYS A 457 -105.94 22.48 37.54
C LYS A 457 -105.54 22.82 38.97
N PRO A 458 -106.35 22.49 40.00
CA PRO A 458 -105.94 22.67 41.40
C PRO A 458 -104.68 21.87 41.77
N GLY A 459 -104.42 20.73 41.10
CA GLY A 459 -103.18 19.94 41.27
C GLY A 459 -101.95 20.49 40.53
N ALA A 460 -102.11 21.51 39.69
CA ALA A 460 -101.03 22.08 38.88
C ALA A 460 -100.00 22.85 39.73
N THR A 461 -100.42 23.41 40.86
CA THR A 461 -99.60 24.25 41.75
C THR A 461 -98.32 23.55 42.19
N LYS A 462 -98.36 22.23 42.46
CA LYS A 462 -97.17 21.45 42.86
C LYS A 462 -96.07 21.49 41.79
N TRP A 463 -96.45 21.40 40.52
CA TRP A 463 -95.52 21.41 39.39
C TRP A 463 -94.97 22.81 39.12
N LEU A 464 -95.83 23.83 39.26
CA LEU A 464 -95.44 25.23 39.05
C LEU A 464 -94.52 25.75 40.16
N VAL A 465 -94.73 25.36 41.43
CA VAL A 465 -93.83 25.70 42.54
C VAL A 465 -92.43 25.12 42.32
N ASN A 466 -92.32 23.87 41.88
CA ASN A 466 -91.01 23.26 41.59
C ASN A 466 -90.28 24.01 40.47
N ALA A 467 -90.98 24.38 39.40
CA ALA A 467 -90.40 25.20 38.34
C ALA A 467 -89.99 26.60 38.81
N LEU A 468 -90.80 27.22 39.68
CA LEU A 468 -90.51 28.54 40.24
C LEU A 468 -89.26 28.55 41.14
N VAL A 469 -89.03 27.50 41.92
CA VAL A 469 -87.81 27.35 42.74
C VAL A 469 -86.56 27.31 41.84
N ASP A 470 -86.62 26.54 40.76
CA ASP A 470 -85.53 26.45 39.77
C ASP A 470 -85.26 27.80 39.07
N ILE A 471 -86.31 28.58 38.80
CA ILE A 471 -86.19 29.91 38.20
C ILE A 471 -85.65 30.93 39.20
N LYS A 472 -86.14 30.96 40.45
CA LYS A 472 -85.68 31.86 41.52
C LYS A 472 -84.21 31.66 41.86
N ALA A 473 -83.69 30.43 41.72
CA ALA A 473 -82.28 30.13 41.88
C ALA A 473 -81.37 30.84 40.85
N LYS A 474 -81.94 31.43 39.78
CA LYS A 474 -81.24 32.12 38.70
C LYS A 474 -81.80 33.52 38.44
N ALA A 475 -81.75 34.38 39.45
CA ALA A 475 -82.19 35.77 39.33
C ALA A 475 -81.46 36.54 38.20
N GLY A 476 -82.20 37.32 37.41
CA GLY A 476 -81.68 38.15 36.32
C GLY A 476 -81.74 37.54 34.91
N TRP A 477 -82.25 36.32 34.77
CA TRP A 477 -82.38 35.63 33.47
C TRP A 477 -83.74 35.92 32.81
N LEU A 478 -83.77 36.00 31.46
CA LEU A 478 -85.02 36.08 30.70
C LEU A 478 -85.77 34.74 30.77
N ILE A 479 -87.01 34.77 31.23
CA ILE A 479 -87.89 33.59 31.31
C ILE A 479 -88.73 33.54 30.03
N VAL A 480 -88.53 32.49 29.22
CA VAL A 480 -89.33 32.25 28.01
C VAL A 480 -90.29 31.09 28.29
N VAL A 481 -91.60 31.37 28.25
CA VAL A 481 -92.65 30.35 28.40
C VAL A 481 -93.22 30.03 27.02
N SER A 482 -93.08 28.77 26.59
CA SER A 482 -93.60 28.30 25.30
C SER A 482 -94.69 27.26 25.51
N GLY A 483 -95.88 27.53 24.98
CA GLY A 483 -97.00 26.60 25.02
C GLY A 483 -96.98 25.64 23.84
N HIS A 484 -97.41 24.40 24.07
CA HIS A 484 -97.52 23.37 23.04
C HIS A 484 -98.90 22.69 23.09
N THR A 485 -99.35 22.23 21.93
CA THR A 485 -100.54 21.42 21.70
C THR A 485 -100.15 20.17 20.92
N ASP A 486 -100.96 19.13 20.99
CA ASP A 486 -100.82 17.94 20.15
C ASP A 486 -101.30 18.23 18.71
N ASN A 487 -101.14 17.25 17.83
CA ASN A 487 -101.53 17.37 16.42
C ASN A 487 -103.04 17.19 16.18
N THR A 488 -103.84 17.07 17.24
CA THR A 488 -105.28 16.84 17.14
C THR A 488 -106.03 18.18 17.02
N GLY A 489 -106.84 18.34 15.97
CA GLY A 489 -107.70 19.52 15.79
C GLY A 489 -107.16 20.56 14.79
N ASP A 490 -107.81 21.73 14.76
CA ASP A 490 -107.49 22.82 13.83
C ASP A 490 -106.19 23.55 14.24
N PRO A 491 -105.20 23.71 13.32
CA PRO A 491 -103.96 24.42 13.59
C PRO A 491 -104.13 25.85 14.13
N GLN A 492 -105.10 26.63 13.63
CA GLN A 492 -105.30 28.01 14.11
C GLN A 492 -105.79 28.03 15.55
N ARG A 493 -106.76 27.17 15.88
CA ARG A 493 -107.26 26.99 17.24
C ARG A 493 -106.19 26.44 18.19
N ASN A 494 -105.34 25.54 17.71
CA ASN A 494 -104.24 24.96 18.48
C ASN A 494 -103.14 25.98 18.79
N GLN A 495 -102.88 26.93 17.88
CA GLN A 495 -101.97 28.04 18.12
C GLN A 495 -102.52 29.02 19.16
N ALA A 496 -103.82 29.35 19.07
CA ALA A 496 -104.46 30.21 20.08
C ALA A 496 -104.49 29.53 21.47
N LEU A 497 -104.76 28.23 21.51
CA LEU A 497 -104.78 27.44 22.75
C LEU A 497 -103.39 27.32 23.39
N SER A 498 -102.35 27.09 22.58
CA SER A 498 -100.98 27.01 23.08
C SER A 498 -100.51 28.34 23.67
N LEU A 499 -100.84 29.45 23.01
CA LEU A 499 -100.55 30.81 23.51
C LEU A 499 -101.29 31.08 24.82
N LYS A 500 -102.60 30.78 24.90
CA LYS A 500 -103.38 30.95 26.13
C LYS A 500 -102.86 30.11 27.31
N ARG A 501 -102.36 28.90 27.04
CA ARG A 501 -101.71 28.07 28.06
C ARG A 501 -100.37 28.64 28.53
N ALA A 502 -99.58 29.21 27.63
CA ALA A 502 -98.34 29.90 28.00
C ALA A 502 -98.62 31.15 28.86
N GLU A 503 -99.63 31.93 28.49
CA GLU A 503 -100.10 33.08 29.30
C GLU A 503 -100.55 32.64 30.69
N ALA A 504 -101.35 31.58 30.81
CA ALA A 504 -101.81 31.08 32.10
C ALA A 504 -100.67 30.62 33.03
N VAL A 505 -99.58 30.07 32.49
CA VAL A 505 -98.38 29.69 33.26
C VAL A 505 -97.52 30.90 33.60
N ARG A 506 -97.49 31.93 32.75
CA ARG A 506 -96.77 33.19 33.00
C ARG A 506 -97.47 34.02 34.07
N ASP A 507 -98.80 34.05 34.07
CA ASP A 507 -99.61 34.89 34.95
C ASP A 507 -99.69 34.31 36.36
N TRP A 508 -99.58 32.98 36.50
CA TRP A 508 -99.39 32.30 37.78
C TRP A 508 -97.99 32.55 38.32
#